data_AF-A0A915AXK1-F1
#
_entry.id   AF-A0A915AXK1-F1
#
_cell.length_a   1.000
_cell.length_b   1.000
_cell.length_c   1.000
_cell.angle_alpha   90.00
_cell.angle_beta   90.00
_cell.angle_gamma   90.00
#
_symmetry.space_group_name_H-M   'P 1'
#
loop_
_entity.id
_entity.type
_entity.pdbx_description
1 polymer ?
#
loop_
_entity_poly.entity_id
_entity_poly.type
_entity_poly.pdbx_seq_one_letter_code
_entity_poly.pdbx_strand_id
1 'polypeptide(L)'
;TDGMHEKVAGDSIIKLNIGGTSYSIRASTLISRDENSRLANFARGDADSRLSFCDAYFAGANEYYFERSPKLFEAIFKFYVTGQLHRPLDVCINEFNNELHYWSIPDDHLPSCCWRDCNT
;
A
#
# COMPACT_ATOMS: atom_id res chain seq x y z
N THR A 1 -35.22 1.55 -13.24
CA THR A 1 -33.99 2.33 -12.98
C THR A 1 -32.97 1.34 -12.47
N ASP A 2 -32.12 0.87 -13.40
CA ASP A 2 -31.13 -0.16 -13.15
C ASP A 2 -30.03 0.37 -12.22
N GLY A 3 -30.10 -0.03 -10.95
CA GLY A 3 -28.98 0.04 -10.03
C GLY A 3 -28.07 -1.14 -10.31
N MET A 4 -27.00 -0.92 -11.06
CA MET A 4 -25.96 -1.90 -11.32
C MET A 4 -25.45 -2.48 -10.00
N HIS A 5 -25.87 -3.70 -9.69
CA HIS A 5 -25.08 -4.57 -8.82
C HIS A 5 -23.80 -4.89 -9.58
N GLU A 6 -22.79 -4.06 -9.36
CA GLU A 6 -21.44 -4.33 -9.78
C GLU A 6 -21.06 -5.69 -9.19
N LYS A 7 -20.99 -6.70 -10.07
CA LYS A 7 -20.49 -8.02 -9.74
C LYS A 7 -19.14 -7.81 -9.08
N VAL A 8 -19.06 -8.04 -7.77
CA VAL A 8 -17.78 -8.14 -7.07
C VAL A 8 -17.05 -9.30 -7.73
N ALA A 9 -16.13 -8.96 -8.63
CA ALA A 9 -15.15 -9.90 -9.15
C ALA A 9 -14.51 -10.56 -7.92
N GLY A 10 -14.56 -11.89 -7.85
CA GLY A 10 -14.12 -12.65 -6.68
C GLY A 10 -12.83 -12.08 -6.12
N ASP A 11 -12.83 -11.76 -4.83
CA ASP A 11 -11.79 -11.02 -4.11
C ASP A 11 -10.37 -11.46 -4.48
N SER A 12 -9.79 -10.79 -5.48
CA SER A 12 -8.56 -11.22 -6.13
C SER A 12 -7.35 -10.94 -5.24
N ILE A 13 -6.39 -11.87 -5.24
CA ILE A 13 -5.10 -11.68 -4.57
C ILE A 13 -4.18 -10.94 -5.54
N ILE A 14 -3.64 -9.83 -5.07
CA ILE A 14 -2.61 -9.04 -5.73
C ILE A 14 -1.26 -9.39 -5.10
N LYS A 15 -0.25 -9.63 -5.94
CA LYS A 15 1.13 -9.81 -5.48
C LYS A 15 1.96 -8.58 -5.79
N LEU A 16 2.61 -8.05 -4.78
CA LEU A 16 3.50 -6.90 -4.86
C LEU A 16 4.92 -7.36 -4.58
N ASN A 17 5.90 -6.80 -5.28
CA ASN A 17 7.30 -6.98 -5.00
C ASN A 17 7.89 -5.62 -4.65
N ILE A 18 8.28 -5.42 -3.39
CA ILE A 18 8.78 -4.14 -2.90
C ILE A 18 10.26 -4.28 -2.64
N GLY A 19 11.10 -3.67 -3.48
CA GLY A 19 12.55 -3.74 -3.37
C GLY A 19 13.11 -5.17 -3.26
N GLY A 20 12.47 -6.14 -3.92
CA GLY A 20 12.85 -7.55 -3.90
C GLY A 20 12.07 -8.43 -2.91
N THR A 21 11.23 -7.85 -2.04
CA THR A 21 10.42 -8.61 -1.07
C THR A 21 8.99 -8.80 -1.57
N SER A 22 8.53 -10.04 -1.64
CA SER A 22 7.17 -10.38 -2.09
C SER A 22 6.12 -10.24 -0.98
N TYR A 23 5.00 -9.59 -1.33
CA TYR A 23 3.81 -9.43 -0.50
C TYR A 23 2.58 -9.93 -1.27
N SER A 24 1.60 -10.48 -0.56
CA SER A 24 0.32 -10.90 -1.13
C SER A 24 -0.82 -10.35 -0.30
N ILE A 25 -1.76 -9.66 -0.95
CA ILE A 25 -2.88 -9.01 -0.29
C ILE A 25 -4.14 -9.06 -1.14
N ARG A 26 -5.29 -9.14 -0.49
CA ARG A 26 -6.60 -9.09 -1.15
C ARG A 26 -6.86 -7.68 -1.67
N ALA A 27 -7.35 -7.58 -2.90
CA ALA A 27 -7.75 -6.30 -3.48
C ALA A 27 -8.79 -5.57 -2.60
N SER A 28 -9.74 -6.30 -2.01
CA SER A 28 -10.73 -5.75 -1.08
C SER A 28 -10.10 -5.16 0.19
N THR A 29 -9.00 -5.72 0.69
CA THR A 29 -8.30 -5.19 1.88
C THR A 29 -7.61 -3.87 1.58
N LEU A 30 -7.02 -3.73 0.39
CA LEU A 30 -6.43 -2.46 -0.04
C LEU A 30 -7.51 -1.38 -0.19
N ILE A 31 -8.62 -1.71 -0.85
CA ILE A 31 -9.71 -0.77 -1.15
C ILE A 31 -10.47 -0.34 0.12
N SER A 32 -10.76 -1.27 1.03
CA SER A 32 -11.57 -0.98 2.22
C SER A 32 -10.84 -0.20 3.30
N ARG A 33 -9.50 -0.16 3.28
CA ARG A 33 -8.72 0.54 4.29
C ARG A 33 -8.70 2.06 4.08
N ASP A 34 -8.26 2.47 2.91
CA ASP A 34 -8.18 3.86 2.50
C ASP A 34 -8.41 3.91 1.00
N GLU A 35 -9.62 4.34 0.63
CA GLU A 35 -10.08 4.38 -0.74
C GLU A 35 -9.27 5.33 -1.64
N ASN A 36 -8.56 6.30 -1.06
CA ASN A 36 -7.80 7.30 -1.79
C ASN A 36 -6.31 6.94 -1.92
N SER A 37 -5.87 5.90 -1.19
CA SER A 37 -4.48 5.47 -1.23
C SER A 37 -4.05 4.93 -2.60
N ARG A 38 -2.75 5.01 -2.89
CA ARG A 38 -2.17 4.55 -4.17
C ARG A 38 -2.48 3.08 -4.44
N LEU A 39 -2.39 2.23 -3.41
CA LEU A 39 -2.67 0.80 -3.57
C LEU A 39 -4.17 0.48 -3.67
N ALA A 40 -5.06 1.31 -3.15
CA ALA A 40 -6.50 1.17 -3.40
C ALA A 40 -6.83 1.49 -4.86
N ASN A 41 -6.29 2.59 -5.39
CA ASN A 41 -6.44 2.95 -6.80
C ASN A 41 -5.83 1.90 -7.73
N PHE A 42 -4.65 1.39 -7.38
CA PHE A 42 -4.01 0.26 -8.04
C PHE A 42 -4.92 -0.98 -8.07
N ALA A 43 -5.53 -1.33 -6.94
CA ALA A 43 -6.36 -2.54 -6.81
C ALA A 43 -7.63 -2.48 -7.66
N ARG A 44 -8.21 -1.28 -7.87
CA ARG A 44 -9.37 -1.07 -8.74
C ARG A 44 -9.07 -1.18 -10.23
N GLY A 45 -7.83 -0.87 -10.63
CA GLY A 45 -7.40 -0.99 -12.02
C GLY A 45 -7.38 -2.44 -12.51
N ASP A 46 -7.52 -2.62 -13.81
CA ASP A 46 -7.23 -3.87 -14.49
C ASP A 46 -5.72 -4.13 -14.62
N ALA A 47 -5.35 -5.26 -15.22
CA ALA A 47 -3.94 -5.66 -15.34
C ALA A 47 -3.11 -4.61 -16.09
N ASP A 48 -3.64 -4.02 -17.16
CA ASP A 48 -2.95 -3.03 -17.98
C ASP A 48 -2.83 -1.68 -17.27
N SER A 49 -3.92 -1.22 -16.62
CA SER A 49 -3.92 0.02 -15.85
C SER A 49 -2.90 -0.04 -14.72
N ARG A 50 -2.76 -1.19 -14.05
CA ARG A 50 -1.79 -1.41 -12.97
C ARG A 50 -0.34 -1.25 -13.40
N LEU A 51 -0.01 -1.48 -14.68
CA LEU A 51 1.35 -1.30 -15.19
C LEU A 51 1.82 0.15 -15.10
N SER A 52 0.90 1.12 -15.09
CA SER A 52 1.24 2.55 -14.94
C SER A 52 1.58 2.96 -13.50
N PHE A 53 1.30 2.10 -12.51
CA PHE A 53 1.51 2.40 -11.08
C PHE A 53 2.82 1.82 -10.54
N CYS A 54 3.38 0.81 -11.19
CA CYS A 54 4.55 0.05 -10.76
C CYS A 54 5.74 0.30 -11.70
N ASP A 55 6.95 0.03 -11.21
CA ASP A 55 8.18 0.26 -11.97
C ASP A 55 8.48 -0.89 -12.94
N ALA A 56 8.04 -2.12 -12.61
CA ALA A 56 8.10 -3.27 -13.50
C ALA A 56 7.01 -4.31 -13.17
N TYR A 57 6.79 -5.25 -14.08
CA TYR A 57 5.93 -6.40 -13.83
C TYR A 57 6.68 -7.71 -14.16
N PHE A 58 6.80 -8.59 -13.17
CA PHE A 58 7.46 -9.88 -13.31
C PHE A 58 6.43 -10.96 -13.67
N ALA A 59 6.20 -11.13 -14.97
CA ALA A 59 5.21 -12.07 -15.50
C ALA A 59 5.40 -13.52 -15.00
N GLY A 60 6.65 -13.95 -14.78
CA GLY A 60 6.95 -15.30 -14.28
C GLY A 60 6.44 -15.56 -12.85
N ALA A 61 6.39 -14.53 -12.00
CA ALA A 61 5.89 -14.63 -10.62
C ALA A 61 4.47 -14.06 -10.45
N ASN A 62 3.97 -13.37 -11.48
CA ASN A 62 2.78 -12.52 -11.46
C ASN A 62 2.87 -11.46 -10.35
N GLU A 63 3.98 -10.70 -10.32
CA GLU A 63 4.26 -9.69 -9.30
C GLU A 63 4.45 -8.31 -9.90
N TYR A 64 3.87 -7.30 -9.26
CA TYR A 64 4.08 -5.89 -9.59
C TYR A 64 5.21 -5.33 -8.73
N TYR A 65 6.28 -4.88 -9.38
CA TYR A 65 7.50 -4.41 -8.73
C TYR A 65 7.47 -2.91 -8.46
N PHE A 66 7.85 -2.54 -7.25
CA PHE A 66 8.02 -1.15 -6.82
C PHE A 66 9.45 -0.98 -6.28
N GLU A 67 10.18 -0.01 -6.82
CA GLU A 67 11.54 0.35 -6.41
C GLU A 67 11.53 1.18 -5.10
N ARG A 68 10.94 0.60 -4.05
CA ARG A 68 10.79 1.19 -2.71
C ARG A 68 11.43 0.31 -1.64
N SER A 69 11.63 0.87 -0.45
CA SER A 69 12.24 0.18 0.67
C SER A 69 11.28 -0.86 1.27
N PRO A 70 11.64 -2.17 1.28
CA PRO A 70 10.80 -3.19 1.91
C PRO A 70 10.65 -2.98 3.42
N LYS A 71 11.69 -2.45 4.07
CA LYS A 71 11.70 -2.16 5.52
C LYS A 71 10.61 -1.15 5.87
N LEU A 72 10.50 -0.06 5.10
CA LEU A 72 9.50 0.98 5.36
C LEU A 72 8.10 0.51 4.95
N PHE A 73 8.01 -0.23 3.85
CA PHE A 73 6.75 -0.78 3.38
C PHE A 73 6.09 -1.76 4.36
N GLU A 74 6.85 -2.42 5.24
CA GLU A 74 6.27 -3.30 6.25
C GLU A 74 5.23 -2.57 7.13
N ALA A 75 5.50 -1.32 7.51
CA ALA A 75 4.56 -0.50 8.28
C ALA A 75 3.32 -0.11 7.44
N ILE A 76 3.54 0.21 6.16
CA ILE A 76 2.47 0.52 5.19
C ILE A 76 1.56 -0.70 4.98
N PHE A 77 2.14 -1.88 4.82
CA PHE A 77 1.42 -3.13 4.68
C PHE A 77 0.60 -3.46 5.94
N LYS A 78 1.19 -3.29 7.13
CA LYS A 78 0.48 -3.44 8.41
C LYS A 78 -0.69 -2.48 8.53
N PHE A 79 -0.59 -1.25 8.03
CA PHE A 79 -1.71 -0.32 7.98
C PHE A 79 -2.88 -0.87 7.14
N TYR A 80 -2.62 -1.43 5.96
CA TYR A 80 -3.68 -2.05 5.16
C TYR A 80 -4.38 -3.20 5.89
N VAL A 81 -3.59 -4.11 6.49
CA VAL A 81 -4.11 -5.30 7.17
C VAL A 81 -4.84 -4.95 8.47
N THR A 82 -4.22 -4.15 9.33
CA THR A 82 -4.68 -3.93 10.72
C THR A 82 -5.47 -2.63 10.91
N GLY A 83 -5.26 -1.65 10.03
CA GLY A 83 -5.77 -0.29 10.18
C GLY A 83 -4.96 0.63 11.07
N GLN A 84 -3.85 0.13 11.61
CA GLN A 84 -2.99 0.92 12.47
C GLN A 84 -1.70 1.26 11.74
N LEU A 85 -1.42 2.55 11.63
CA LEU A 85 -0.17 3.05 11.07
C LEU A 85 0.79 3.37 12.21
N HIS A 86 1.92 2.68 12.25
CA HIS A 86 2.98 2.92 13.23
C HIS A 86 4.32 3.10 12.53
N ARG A 87 5.05 4.17 12.86
CA ARG A 87 6.41 4.39 12.36
C ARG A 87 7.39 3.48 13.11
N PRO A 88 8.31 2.77 12.43
CA PRO A 88 9.42 2.08 13.10
C PRO A 88 10.35 3.06 13.83
N LEU A 89 10.77 2.73 15.05
CA LEU A 89 11.58 3.64 15.88
C LEU A 89 12.97 3.93 15.30
N ASP A 90 13.51 2.98 14.52
CA ASP A 90 14.82 3.04 13.89
C ASP A 90 14.80 3.68 12.49
N VAL A 91 13.71 4.36 12.14
CA VAL A 91 13.50 5.04 10.85
C VAL A 91 13.28 6.53 11.08
N CYS A 92 13.94 7.38 10.30
CA CYS A 92 13.75 8.83 10.38
C CYS A 92 12.30 9.23 10.01
N ILE A 93 11.70 10.18 10.74
CA ILE A 93 10.35 10.70 10.45
C ILE A 93 10.22 11.20 9.00
N ASN A 94 11.24 11.89 8.47
CA ASN A 94 11.22 12.41 7.11
C ASN A 94 11.24 11.28 6.07
N GLU A 95 12.02 10.23 6.33
CA GLU A 95 12.09 9.05 5.46
C GLU A 95 10.74 8.32 5.43
N PHE A 96 10.09 8.17 6.59
CA PHE A 96 8.77 7.56 6.67
C PHE A 96 7.68 8.42 6.01
N ASN A 97 7.71 9.74 6.20
CA ASN A 97 6.76 10.66 5.56
C ASN A 97 6.87 10.63 4.02
N ASN A 98 8.09 10.47 3.49
CA ASN A 98 8.27 10.28 2.05
C ASN A 98 7.57 9.02 1.53
N GLU A 99 7.57 7.93 2.31
CA GLU A 99 6.81 6.73 1.97
C GLU A 99 5.31 6.96 2.07
N LEU A 100 4.81 7.58 3.14
CA LEU A 100 3.38 7.92 3.27
C LEU A 100 2.89 8.74 2.08
N HIS A 101 3.68 9.73 1.66
CA HIS A 101 3.38 10.53 0.49
C HIS A 101 3.36 9.69 -0.80
N TYR A 102 4.36 8.83 -1.01
CA TYR A 102 4.41 7.94 -2.17
C TYR A 102 3.20 7.00 -2.25
N TRP A 103 2.80 6.42 -1.12
CA TRP A 103 1.65 5.51 -1.03
C TRP A 103 0.30 6.25 -0.92
N SER A 104 0.33 7.58 -0.90
CA SER A 104 -0.84 8.45 -0.76
C SER A 104 -1.68 8.12 0.48
N ILE A 105 -1.01 7.85 1.60
CA ILE A 105 -1.63 7.63 2.90
C ILE A 105 -1.50 8.92 3.71
N PRO A 106 -2.61 9.53 4.15
CA PRO A 106 -2.57 10.72 5.00
C PRO A 106 -1.76 10.48 6.29
N ASP A 107 -0.92 11.44 6.65
CA ASP A 107 -0.15 11.45 7.90
C ASP A 107 -1.04 11.61 9.14
N ASP A 108 -2.28 12.08 8.98
CA ASP A 108 -3.33 12.06 10.02
C ASP A 108 -3.62 10.65 10.57
N HIS A 109 -3.24 9.59 9.84
CA HIS A 109 -3.33 8.22 10.35
C HIS A 109 -2.27 7.88 11.39
N LEU A 110 -1.22 8.70 11.56
CA LEU A 110 -0.18 8.49 12.58
C LEU A 110 -0.68 8.88 13.97
N PRO A 111 -0.76 7.95 14.93
CA PRO A 111 -1.06 8.28 16.32
C PRO A 111 0.01 9.21 16.89
N SER A 112 -0.37 10.04 17.87
CA SER A 112 0.51 11.03 18.53
C SER A 112 1.80 10.42 19.11
N CYS A 113 1.81 9.12 19.45
CA CYS A 113 3.00 8.41 19.91
C CYS A 113 4.07 8.20 18.83
N CYS A 114 3.70 8.16 17.55
CA CYS A 114 4.63 7.90 16.45
C CYS A 114 5.41 9.13 15.98
N TRP A 115 4.91 10.33 16.34
CA TRP A 115 5.56 11.62 16.09
C TRP A 115 6.74 11.89 17.03
N ARG A 116 6.80 11.20 18.16
CA ARG A 116 7.78 11.46 19.21
C ARG A 116 8.85 10.38 19.19
N ASP A 117 9.90 10.64 18.43
CA ASP A 117 11.29 10.33 18.81
C ASP A 117 12.25 11.24 18.04
N CYS A 118 12.16 12.54 18.32
CA CYS A 118 13.33 13.41 18.31
C CYS A 118 13.60 13.75 19.77
N ASN A 119 14.14 12.81 20.54
CA ASN A 119 14.54 13.13 21.90
C ASN A 119 15.88 13.89 21.83
N THR A 120 15.78 15.21 21.98
CA THR A 120 16.81 16.21 22.38
C THR A 120 18.21 16.12 21.80
#